data_AF-A0A1X7SDC3-F1
#
_entry.id   AF-A0A1X7SDC3-F1
#
_cell.length_a   1.000
_cell.length_b   1.000
_cell.length_c   1.000
_cell.angle_alpha   90.00
_cell.angle_beta   90.00
_cell.angle_gamma   90.00
#
_symmetry.space_group_name_H-M   'P 1'
#
loop_
_entity.id
_entity.type
_entity.pdbx_description
1 polymer ?
#
loop_
_entity_poly.entity_id
_entity_poly.type
_entity_poly.pdbx_seq_one_letter_code
_entity_poly.pdbx_strand_id
1 'polypeptide(L)'
;MLLYLSNNKHVTSVKVDASFNMTIQASNYASFYDDARQAWSLHFTSTEDAVKLAKEIAVCKANSVGPAFSQLLKQDLVLGEGQPVDKGDSVEVVYTGCLLENNGIGKVFDSNDKGFRFKVGAGKVIRGWDEGTVGLCKGGRRVLIIPSSLAYGSQGVSGRIPPNANPRL
;
A
#
# COMPACT_ATOMS: atom_id res chain seq x y z
N MET A 1 -5.71 -5.35 -14.82
CA MET A 1 -5.48 -3.99 -15.36
C MET A 1 -5.49 -4.08 -16.87
N LEU A 2 -6.24 -3.22 -17.55
CA LEU A 2 -6.26 -3.13 -19.01
C LEU A 2 -5.57 -1.83 -19.40
N LEU A 3 -4.69 -1.89 -20.39
CA LEU A 3 -3.99 -0.73 -20.93
C LEU A 3 -4.47 -0.44 -22.35
N TYR A 4 -4.82 0.81 -22.56
CA TYR A 4 -5.32 1.33 -23.83
C TYR A 4 -4.48 2.53 -24.28
N LEU A 5 -4.31 2.68 -25.58
CA LEU A 5 -3.87 3.93 -26.17
C LEU A 5 -5.02 4.95 -26.18
N SER A 6 -4.69 6.22 -26.42
CA SER A 6 -5.64 7.34 -26.47
C SER A 6 -6.77 7.17 -27.50
N ASN A 7 -6.63 6.27 -28.47
CA ASN A 7 -7.66 5.92 -29.46
C ASN A 7 -8.47 4.67 -29.07
N ASN A 8 -8.53 4.32 -27.77
CA ASN A 8 -9.18 3.12 -27.24
C ASN A 8 -8.67 1.79 -27.85
N LYS A 9 -7.49 1.79 -28.46
CA LYS A 9 -6.85 0.56 -28.91
C LYS A 9 -6.26 -0.16 -27.71
N HIS A 10 -6.74 -1.37 -27.43
CA HIS A 10 -6.16 -2.24 -26.42
C HIS A 10 -4.69 -2.53 -26.75
N VAL A 11 -3.83 -2.40 -25.74
CA VAL A 11 -2.39 -2.66 -25.84
C VAL A 11 -2.06 -3.99 -25.17
N THR A 12 -2.40 -4.11 -23.89
CA THR A 12 -2.14 -5.29 -23.07
C THR A 12 -3.08 -5.34 -21.88
N SER A 13 -3.23 -6.54 -21.32
CA SER A 13 -3.93 -6.81 -20.08
C SER A 13 -2.96 -7.47 -19.11
N VAL A 14 -2.90 -6.99 -17.88
CA VAL A 14 -2.04 -7.54 -16.84
C VAL A 14 -2.86 -7.92 -15.64
N LYS A 15 -2.66 -9.13 -15.13
CA LYS A 15 -3.27 -9.59 -13.89
C LYS A 15 -2.62 -8.87 -12.70
N VAL A 16 -3.46 -8.27 -11.85
CA VAL A 16 -2.98 -7.66 -10.60
C VAL A 16 -3.34 -8.61 -9.46
N ASP A 17 -2.38 -9.44 -9.07
CA ASP A 17 -2.47 -10.27 -7.87
C ASP A 17 -1.44 -9.84 -6.80
N ALA A 18 -1.41 -10.49 -5.65
CA ALA A 18 -0.50 -10.13 -4.56
C ALA A 18 1.00 -10.14 -4.93
N SER A 19 1.40 -10.83 -6.00
CA SER A 19 2.77 -10.85 -6.50
C SER A 19 3.08 -9.73 -7.50
N PHE A 20 2.03 -9.08 -8.04
CA PHE A 20 2.18 -7.99 -9.00
C PHE A 20 3.02 -6.85 -8.40
N ASN A 21 4.02 -6.37 -9.14
CA ASN A 21 4.84 -5.27 -8.70
C ASN A 21 4.80 -4.13 -9.71
N MET A 22 4.29 -2.98 -9.26
CA MET A 22 4.41 -1.71 -9.96
C MET A 22 5.19 -0.75 -9.10
N THR A 23 6.27 -0.23 -9.65
CA THR A 23 7.14 0.76 -9.01
C THR A 23 6.85 2.14 -9.60
N ILE A 24 6.46 3.08 -8.74
CA ILE A 24 6.44 4.51 -9.09
C ILE A 24 7.89 5.00 -9.13
N GLN A 25 8.25 5.73 -10.17
CA GLN A 25 9.56 6.32 -10.40
C GLN A 25 9.47 7.84 -10.36
N ALA A 26 10.61 8.52 -10.46
CA ALA A 26 10.66 9.96 -10.61
C ALA A 26 9.90 10.44 -11.86
N SER A 27 9.52 11.72 -11.88
CA SER A 27 8.87 12.35 -13.04
C SER A 27 7.57 11.67 -13.48
N ASN A 28 6.78 11.16 -12.53
CA ASN A 28 5.47 10.54 -12.79
C ASN A 28 5.52 9.36 -13.76
N TYR A 29 6.60 8.58 -13.74
CA TYR A 29 6.64 7.29 -14.42
C TYR A 29 6.23 6.18 -13.46
N ALA A 30 5.57 5.15 -13.96
CA ALA A 30 5.43 3.87 -13.29
C ALA A 30 5.93 2.76 -14.19
N SER A 31 6.58 1.77 -13.61
CA SER A 31 7.08 0.59 -14.33
C SER A 31 6.56 -0.69 -13.71
N PHE A 32 6.25 -1.68 -14.53
CA PHE A 32 5.87 -3.01 -14.10
C PHE A 32 6.22 -4.03 -15.20
N TYR A 33 6.09 -5.32 -14.87
CA TYR A 33 6.22 -6.42 -15.81
C TYR A 33 4.87 -7.12 -15.97
N ASP A 34 4.57 -7.59 -17.18
CA ASP A 34 3.42 -8.47 -17.41
C ASP A 34 3.77 -9.95 -17.21
N ASP A 35 2.79 -10.82 -17.43
CA ASP A 35 2.93 -12.28 -17.26
C ASP A 35 3.95 -12.90 -18.24
N ALA A 36 4.24 -12.23 -19.37
CA ALA A 36 5.28 -12.60 -20.32
C ALA A 36 6.66 -12.02 -19.97
N ARG A 37 6.79 -11.36 -18.80
CA ARG A 37 7.98 -10.62 -18.35
C ARG A 37 8.37 -9.48 -19.29
N GLN A 38 7.44 -8.97 -20.09
CA GLN A 38 7.67 -7.76 -20.85
C GLN A 38 7.62 -6.56 -19.92
N ALA A 39 8.62 -5.67 -20.04
CA ALA A 39 8.67 -4.43 -19.27
C ALA A 39 7.74 -3.38 -19.88
N TRP A 40 6.97 -2.72 -19.03
CA TRP A 40 6.05 -1.65 -19.40
C TRP A 40 6.35 -0.39 -18.57
N SER A 41 6.25 0.76 -19.21
CA SER A 41 6.34 2.07 -18.57
C SER A 41 5.10 2.90 -18.88
N LEU A 42 4.51 3.48 -17.85
CA LEU A 42 3.38 4.40 -17.94
C LEU A 42 3.84 5.78 -17.48
N HIS A 43 3.52 6.81 -18.24
CA HIS A 43 3.74 8.20 -17.84
C HIS A 43 2.41 8.83 -17.45
N PHE A 44 2.37 9.49 -16.30
CA PHE A 44 1.19 10.17 -15.79
C PHE A 44 1.35 11.68 -15.95
N THR A 45 0.23 12.35 -16.24
CA THR A 45 0.15 13.81 -16.31
C THR A 45 0.38 14.49 -14.97
N SER A 46 0.12 13.79 -13.86
CA SER A 46 0.33 14.30 -12.51
C SER A 46 0.76 13.19 -11.55
N THR A 47 1.42 13.59 -10.46
CA THR A 47 1.75 12.67 -9.35
C THR A 47 0.47 12.14 -8.70
N GLU A 48 -0.60 12.94 -8.67
CA GLU A 48 -1.87 12.53 -8.09
C GLU A 48 -2.49 11.35 -8.83
N ASP A 49 -2.44 11.34 -10.16
CA ASP A 49 -2.97 10.25 -10.99
C ASP A 49 -2.15 8.97 -10.80
N ALA A 50 -0.82 9.08 -10.75
CA ALA A 50 0.06 7.96 -10.43
C ALA A 50 -0.26 7.36 -9.04
N VAL A 51 -0.45 8.23 -8.04
CA VAL A 51 -0.82 7.83 -6.68
C VAL A 51 -2.21 7.18 -6.63
N LYS A 52 -3.19 7.69 -7.38
CA LYS A 52 -4.53 7.09 -7.48
C LYS A 52 -4.43 5.67 -8.04
N LEU A 53 -3.75 5.47 -9.16
CA LEU A 53 -3.55 4.14 -9.73
C LEU A 53 -2.83 3.20 -8.75
N ALA A 54 -1.77 3.67 -8.09
CA ALA A 54 -1.04 2.86 -7.12
C ALA A 54 -1.93 2.43 -5.93
N LYS A 55 -2.82 3.30 -5.44
CA LYS A 55 -3.81 2.93 -4.42
C LYS A 55 -4.77 1.84 -4.91
N GLU A 56 -5.30 1.99 -6.12
CA GLU A 56 -6.17 0.96 -6.73
C GLU A 56 -5.44 -0.37 -6.90
N ILE A 57 -4.17 -0.35 -7.31
CA ILE A 57 -3.34 -1.56 -7.38
C ILE A 57 -3.21 -2.22 -6.01
N ALA A 58 -3.00 -1.46 -4.94
CA ALA A 58 -2.96 -2.00 -3.59
C ALA A 58 -4.28 -2.73 -3.25
N VAL A 59 -5.43 -2.10 -3.53
CA VAL A 59 -6.75 -2.70 -3.31
C VAL A 59 -6.93 -3.96 -4.16
N CYS A 60 -6.57 -3.93 -5.44
CA CYS A 60 -6.62 -5.10 -6.32
C CYS A 60 -5.77 -6.26 -5.79
N LYS A 61 -4.56 -5.98 -5.29
CA LYS A 61 -3.69 -7.00 -4.65
C LYS A 61 -4.41 -7.66 -3.49
N ALA A 62 -5.02 -6.89 -2.60
CA ALA A 62 -5.77 -7.43 -1.46
C ALA A 62 -6.99 -8.26 -1.90
N ASN A 63 -7.74 -7.77 -2.89
CA ASN A 63 -8.89 -8.49 -3.42
C ASN A 63 -8.49 -9.83 -4.06
N SER A 64 -7.29 -9.92 -4.65
CA SER A 64 -6.79 -11.15 -5.28
C SER A 64 -6.51 -12.29 -4.31
N VAL A 65 -6.28 -11.99 -3.03
CA VAL A 65 -5.99 -12.97 -1.98
C VAL A 65 -7.17 -13.21 -1.03
N GLY A 66 -8.27 -12.48 -1.21
CA GLY A 66 -9.48 -12.57 -0.39
C GLY A 66 -9.30 -12.00 1.03
N PRO A 67 -10.34 -12.05 1.87
CA PRO A 67 -10.35 -11.40 3.19
C PRO A 67 -9.47 -12.10 4.25
N ALA A 68 -9.03 -13.34 4.01
CA ALA A 68 -8.29 -14.16 4.97
C ALA A 68 -6.78 -14.26 4.66
N PHE A 69 -6.23 -13.29 3.93
CA PHE A 69 -4.81 -13.27 3.60
C PHE A 69 -3.95 -13.09 4.85
N SER A 70 -2.73 -13.65 4.83
CA SER A 70 -1.81 -13.70 5.99
C SER A 70 -0.58 -12.83 5.83
N GLN A 71 -0.33 -12.32 4.62
CA GLN A 71 0.88 -11.57 4.28
C GLN A 71 0.59 -10.07 4.24
N LEU A 72 1.51 -9.27 4.78
CA LEU A 72 1.46 -7.82 4.63
C LEU A 72 1.66 -7.42 3.17
N LEU A 73 0.71 -6.67 2.60
CA LEU A 73 0.85 -6.13 1.25
C LEU A 73 1.34 -4.68 1.33
N LYS A 74 2.30 -4.34 0.47
CA LYS A 74 2.92 -3.02 0.38
C LYS A 74 2.77 -2.47 -1.02
N GLN A 75 2.47 -1.19 -1.13
CA GLN A 75 2.50 -0.47 -2.40
C GLN A 75 3.02 0.93 -2.18
N ASP A 76 4.18 1.23 -2.77
CA ASP A 76 4.72 2.58 -2.77
C ASP A 76 3.89 3.47 -3.69
N LEU A 77 3.58 4.66 -3.18
CA LEU A 77 2.83 5.71 -3.85
C LEU A 77 3.76 6.81 -4.34
N VAL A 78 4.74 7.15 -3.51
CA VAL A 78 5.79 8.14 -3.78
C VAL A 78 7.08 7.60 -3.19
N LEU A 79 8.14 7.56 -3.98
CA LEU A 79 9.45 7.19 -3.47
C LEU A 79 10.03 8.35 -2.68
N GLY A 80 10.54 8.03 -1.49
CA GLY A 80 11.34 8.96 -0.71
C GLY A 80 12.80 8.96 -1.14
N GLU A 81 13.60 9.78 -0.49
CA GLU A 81 15.03 9.89 -0.73
C GLU A 81 15.85 9.57 0.52
N GLY A 82 17.13 9.27 0.32
CA GLY A 82 18.07 8.97 1.40
C GLY A 82 18.04 7.51 1.84
N GLN A 83 18.54 7.27 3.05
CA GLN A 83 18.68 5.93 3.61
C GLN A 83 17.30 5.29 3.84
N PRO A 84 17.08 4.05 3.36
CA PRO A 84 15.88 3.29 3.68
C PRO A 84 15.83 3.00 5.19
N VAL A 85 14.63 3.13 5.76
CA VAL A 85 14.37 2.80 7.17
C VAL A 85 14.68 1.33 7.45
N ASP A 86 15.42 1.06 8.51
CA ASP A 86 15.70 -0.27 9.02
C ASP A 86 15.19 -0.46 10.47
N LYS A 87 15.21 -1.71 10.95
CA LYS A 87 14.86 -2.04 12.32
C LYS A 87 15.78 -1.32 13.29
N GLY A 88 15.18 -0.66 14.28
CA GLY A 88 15.90 0.15 15.26
C GLY A 88 15.86 1.65 14.97
N ASP A 89 15.49 2.07 13.76
CA ASP A 89 15.36 3.48 13.44
C ASP A 89 14.18 4.13 14.14
N SER A 90 14.31 5.44 14.41
CA SER A 90 13.20 6.27 14.87
C SER A 90 12.60 7.00 13.69
N VAL A 91 11.30 6.86 13.50
CA VAL A 91 10.56 7.48 12.39
C VAL A 91 9.44 8.37 12.92
N GLU A 92 9.04 9.34 12.10
CA GLU A 92 7.86 10.17 12.31
C GLU A 92 6.98 10.07 11.06
N VAL A 93 5.71 9.70 11.25
CA VAL A 93 4.77 9.47 10.14
C VAL A 93 3.45 10.19 10.33
N VAL A 94 2.87 10.63 9.22
CA VAL A 94 1.48 11.07 9.09
C VAL A 94 0.72 9.93 8.42
N TYR A 95 -0.47 9.59 8.92
CA TYR A 95 -1.19 8.42 8.43
C TYR A 95 -2.70 8.59 8.44
N THR A 96 -3.37 7.76 7.65
CA THR A 96 -4.82 7.60 7.68
C THR A 96 -5.15 6.11 7.63
N GLY A 97 -5.67 5.60 8.73
CA GLY A 97 -6.15 4.23 8.90
C GLY A 97 -7.62 4.10 8.53
N CYS A 98 -7.91 3.16 7.65
CA CYS A 98 -9.27 2.84 7.23
C CYS A 98 -9.44 1.32 7.06
N LEU A 99 -10.68 0.86 7.11
CA LEU A 99 -11.00 -0.54 6.88
C LEU A 99 -11.10 -0.81 5.38
N LEU A 100 -10.74 -2.02 4.95
CA LEU A 100 -11.17 -2.50 3.63
C LEU A 100 -12.59 -3.05 3.76
N GLU A 101 -13.50 -2.51 2.95
CA GLU A 101 -14.92 -2.88 2.93
C GLU A 101 -15.37 -2.99 1.47
N ASN A 102 -16.21 -3.98 1.17
CA ASN A 102 -16.79 -4.20 -0.17
C ASN A 102 -15.75 -4.13 -1.32
N ASN A 103 -14.60 -4.78 -1.13
CA ASN A 103 -13.49 -4.80 -2.10
C ASN A 103 -12.88 -3.42 -2.41
N GLY A 104 -13.05 -2.44 -1.52
CA GLY A 104 -12.60 -1.07 -1.70
C GLY A 104 -12.16 -0.38 -0.41
N ILE A 105 -11.97 0.92 -0.51
CA ILE A 105 -11.64 1.81 0.61
C ILE A 105 -12.90 2.03 1.45
N GLY A 106 -12.91 1.48 2.65
CA GLY A 106 -13.99 1.64 3.61
C GLY A 106 -13.75 2.79 4.60
N LYS A 107 -14.46 2.71 5.72
CA LYS A 107 -14.48 3.76 6.76
C LYS A 107 -13.08 4.05 7.34
N VAL A 108 -12.74 5.34 7.45
CA VAL A 108 -11.60 5.82 8.24
C VAL A 108 -11.89 5.59 9.72
N PHE A 109 -11.02 4.85 10.40
CA PHE A 109 -11.12 4.61 11.84
C PHE A 109 -10.10 5.42 12.64
N ASP A 110 -8.99 5.84 12.02
CA ASP A 110 -7.92 6.60 12.67
C ASP A 110 -7.17 7.48 11.68
N SER A 111 -6.63 8.61 12.14
CA SER A 111 -5.79 9.47 11.31
C SER A 111 -5.02 10.44 12.19
N ASN A 112 -3.83 10.84 11.74
CA ASN A 112 -3.05 11.87 12.38
C ASN A 112 -2.40 12.77 11.32
N ASP A 113 -2.44 14.08 11.56
CA ASP A 113 -1.85 15.14 10.75
C ASP A 113 -0.60 15.77 11.40
N LYS A 114 -0.39 15.55 12.71
CA LYS A 114 0.68 16.19 13.50
C LYS A 114 1.99 15.42 13.57
N GLY A 115 2.05 14.24 12.96
CA GLY A 115 3.20 13.32 13.07
C GLY A 115 3.09 12.38 14.28
N PHE A 116 3.36 11.10 14.06
CA PHE A 116 3.39 10.07 15.09
C PHE A 116 4.76 9.42 15.08
N ARG A 117 5.43 9.42 16.24
CA ARG A 117 6.80 8.91 16.38
C ARG A 117 6.81 7.52 16.99
N PHE A 118 7.58 6.63 16.40
CA PHE A 118 7.84 5.31 16.97
C PHE A 118 9.21 4.79 16.53
N LYS A 119 9.70 3.78 17.26
CA LYS A 119 10.93 3.06 16.94
C LYS A 119 10.57 1.77 16.21
N VAL A 120 11.09 1.58 15.00
CA VAL A 120 10.75 0.44 14.14
C VAL A 120 11.30 -0.85 14.73
N GLY A 121 10.44 -1.87 14.83
CA GLY A 121 10.80 -3.19 15.35
C GLY A 121 10.82 -3.28 16.88
N ALA A 122 10.36 -2.24 17.59
CA ALA A 122 10.32 -2.23 19.05
C ALA A 122 9.05 -2.89 19.64
N GLY A 123 8.10 -3.34 18.81
CA GLY A 123 6.85 -3.96 19.27
C GLY A 123 5.92 -2.99 20.00
N LYS A 124 6.04 -1.68 19.71
CA LYS A 124 5.22 -0.61 20.32
C LYS A 124 4.05 -0.17 19.44
N VAL A 125 4.00 -0.65 18.21
CA VAL A 125 2.92 -0.47 17.24
C VAL A 125 2.43 -1.85 16.79
N ILE A 126 1.34 -1.90 16.01
CA ILE A 126 0.91 -3.17 15.40
C ILE A 126 2.02 -3.74 14.52
N ARG A 127 2.12 -5.07 14.45
CA ARG A 127 3.22 -5.74 13.71
C ARG A 127 3.31 -5.33 12.26
N GLY A 128 2.17 -5.08 11.61
CA GLY A 128 2.15 -4.60 10.22
C GLY A 128 2.83 -3.24 10.01
N TRP A 129 2.89 -2.39 11.03
CA TRP A 129 3.69 -1.16 10.99
C TRP A 129 5.19 -1.45 11.12
N ASP A 130 5.57 -2.22 12.13
CA ASP A 130 6.97 -2.62 12.34
C ASP A 130 7.56 -3.30 11.09
N GLU A 131 6.78 -4.15 10.42
CA GLU A 131 7.19 -4.83 9.20
C GLU A 131 7.01 -3.97 7.94
N GLY A 132 6.00 -3.10 7.90
CA GLY A 132 5.59 -2.31 6.73
C GLY A 132 6.45 -1.09 6.44
N THR A 133 6.96 -0.46 7.50
CA THR A 133 7.76 0.77 7.40
C THR A 133 9.18 0.51 6.93
N VAL A 134 9.73 -0.69 7.17
CA VAL A 134 11.07 -1.06 6.70
C VAL A 134 11.19 -0.88 5.18
N GLY A 135 12.29 -0.27 4.76
CA GLY A 135 12.61 0.05 3.37
C GLY A 135 11.94 1.31 2.83
N LEU A 136 11.09 2.01 3.60
CA LEU A 136 10.59 3.33 3.21
C LEU A 136 11.71 4.37 3.39
N CYS A 137 11.79 5.35 2.49
CA CYS A 137 12.75 6.45 2.60
C CYS A 137 12.06 7.74 3.06
N LYS A 138 12.84 8.72 3.53
CA LYS A 138 12.32 10.02 4.00
C LYS A 138 11.53 10.71 2.88
N GLY A 139 10.34 11.22 3.20
CA GLY A 139 9.42 11.83 2.23
C GLY A 139 8.62 10.82 1.40
N GLY A 140 8.89 9.52 1.54
CA GLY A 140 8.16 8.47 0.86
C GLY A 140 6.74 8.30 1.40
N ARG A 141 5.86 7.78 0.54
CA ARG A 141 4.47 7.46 0.88
C ARG A 141 4.18 6.03 0.42
N ARG A 142 3.56 5.24 1.29
CA ARG A 142 3.24 3.83 1.05
C ARG A 142 1.85 3.53 1.58
N VAL A 143 1.15 2.62 0.89
CA VAL A 143 -0.03 1.94 1.43
C VAL A 143 0.41 0.62 2.02
N LEU A 144 -0.04 0.35 3.24
CA LEU A 144 0.04 -0.94 3.88
C LEU A 144 -1.36 -1.54 3.94
N ILE A 145 -1.53 -2.76 3.43
CA ILE A 145 -2.75 -3.54 3.66
C ILE A 145 -2.37 -4.67 4.60
N ILE A 146 -2.86 -4.54 5.83
CA ILE A 146 -2.39 -5.34 6.95
C ILE A 146 -3.43 -6.42 7.24
N PRO A 147 -3.05 -7.71 7.20
CA PRO A 147 -3.96 -8.77 7.60
C PRO A 147 -4.24 -8.65 9.10
N SER A 148 -5.44 -9.05 9.53
CA SER A 148 -5.88 -8.88 10.92
C SER A 148 -4.90 -9.49 11.95
N SER A 149 -4.23 -10.60 11.63
CA SER A 149 -3.22 -11.26 12.46
C SER A 149 -1.96 -10.41 12.71
N LEU A 150 -1.68 -9.42 11.86
CA LEU A 150 -0.61 -8.43 12.02
C LEU A 150 -1.13 -7.06 12.53
N ALA A 151 -2.42 -6.99 12.85
CA ALA A 151 -3.11 -5.80 13.35
C ALA A 151 -3.82 -6.10 14.69
N TYR A 152 -5.15 -6.08 14.71
CA TYR A 152 -5.98 -6.18 15.93
C TYR A 152 -6.60 -7.57 16.14
N GLY A 153 -6.29 -8.53 15.25
CA GLY A 153 -6.67 -9.94 15.36
C GLY A 153 -8.17 -10.17 15.49
N SER A 154 -8.52 -11.32 16.09
CA SER A 154 -9.90 -11.72 16.34
C SER A 154 -10.61 -10.93 17.42
N GLN A 155 -9.88 -10.09 18.17
CA GLN A 155 -10.47 -9.24 19.21
C GLN A 155 -10.96 -7.91 18.65
N GLY A 156 -10.27 -7.38 17.63
CA GLY A 156 -10.55 -6.04 17.12
C GLY A 156 -10.32 -4.97 18.19
N VAL A 157 -11.01 -3.84 18.04
CA VAL A 157 -11.07 -2.75 19.03
C VAL A 157 -12.54 -2.37 19.20
N SER A 158 -13.08 -2.61 20.39
CA SER A 158 -14.50 -2.37 20.69
C SER A 158 -14.94 -0.96 20.25
N GLY A 159 -16.05 -0.89 19.51
CA GLY A 159 -16.63 0.36 19.00
C GLY A 159 -15.85 1.05 17.86
N ARG A 160 -14.69 0.54 17.45
CA ARG A 160 -13.82 1.20 16.45
C ARG A 160 -13.39 0.30 15.30
N ILE A 161 -12.95 -0.92 15.59
CA ILE A 161 -12.40 -1.87 14.62
C ILE A 161 -13.03 -3.23 14.87
N PRO A 162 -13.78 -3.80 13.91
CA PRO A 162 -14.39 -5.12 14.08
C PRO A 162 -13.34 -6.24 14.27
N PRO A 163 -13.71 -7.35 14.94
CA PRO A 163 -12.94 -8.59 14.91
C PRO A 163 -12.53 -9.01 13.49
N ASN A 164 -11.29 -9.48 13.33
CA ASN A 164 -10.73 -9.96 12.06
C ASN A 164 -10.71 -8.93 10.92
N ALA A 165 -10.88 -7.63 11.21
CA ALA A 165 -10.81 -6.60 10.19
C ALA A 165 -9.38 -6.38 9.69
N ASN A 166 -9.24 -6.10 8.39
CA ASN A 166 -7.96 -5.84 7.72
C ASN A 166 -7.80 -4.33 7.50
N PRO A 167 -6.96 -3.62 8.29
CA PRO A 167 -6.77 -2.20 8.11
C PRO A 167 -5.87 -1.91 6.89
N ARG A 168 -6.21 -0.83 6.19
CA ARG A 168 -5.34 -0.13 5.25
C ARG A 168 -4.82 1.14 5.91
N LEU A 169 -3.50 1.29 5.94
CA LEU A 169 -2.78 2.41 6.57
C LEU A 169 -1.88 3.12 5.57
#